data_AF-A0AAW4X2B0-F1
#
_entry.id   AF-A0AAW4X2B0-F1
#
_cell.length_a   1.000
_cell.length_b   1.000
_cell.length_c   1.000
_cell.angle_alpha   90.00
_cell.angle_beta   90.00
_cell.angle_gamma   90.00
#
_symmetry.space_group_name_H-M   'P 1'
#
loop_
_entity.id
_entity.type
_entity.pdbx_description
1 polymer ?
#
loop_
_entity_poly.entity_id
_entity_poly.type
_entity_poly.pdbx_seq_one_letter_code
_entity_poly.pdbx_strand_id
1 'polypeptide(L)' 'MANRKYSDETKEQIVKECREIGNTALVARRHNISKHTVYSWVKKAKETGSVRSLPKDEKKKMKEIEN' A
#
# COMPACT_ATOMS: atom_id res chain seq x y z
N MET A 1 14.65 -9.32 16.05
CA MET A 1 13.71 -9.68 14.97
C MET A 1 14.21 -9.08 13.67
N ALA A 2 14.54 -9.92 12.68
CA ALA A 2 15.04 -9.46 11.39
C ALA A 2 13.97 -8.59 10.70
N ASN A 3 14.30 -7.32 10.44
CA ASN A 3 13.44 -6.42 9.68
C ASN A 3 13.39 -6.94 8.25
N ARG A 4 12.35 -7.71 7.90
CA ARG A 4 12.09 -8.11 6.52
C ARG A 4 11.87 -6.83 5.73
N LYS A 5 12.92 -6.34 5.08
CA LYS A 5 12.87 -5.18 4.20
C LYS A 5 12.09 -5.59 2.95
N TYR A 6 10.80 -5.34 2.94
CA TYR A 6 10.01 -5.42 1.72
C TYR A 6 10.43 -4.26 0.82
N SER A 7 10.85 -4.58 -0.41
CA SER A 7 11.10 -3.59 -1.45
C SER A 7 9.82 -2.81 -1.74
N ASP A 8 9.95 -1.54 -2.08
CA ASP A 8 8.79 -0.69 -2.29
C ASP A 8 7.95 -1.14 -3.50
N GLU A 9 8.58 -1.72 -4.52
CA GLU A 9 7.90 -2.35 -5.65
C GLU A 9 6.96 -3.48 -5.20
N THR A 10 7.40 -4.34 -4.29
CA THR A 10 6.59 -5.42 -3.73
C THR A 10 5.37 -4.88 -2.97
N LYS A 11 5.56 -3.81 -2.19
CA LYS A 11 4.44 -3.17 -1.48
C LYS A 11 3.42 -2.62 -2.48
N GLU A 12 3.88 -2.07 -3.59
CA GLU A 12 3.05 -1.38 -4.60
C GLU A 12 2.24 -2.37 -5.41
N GLN A 13 2.88 -3.46 -5.86
CA GLN A 13 2.21 -4.62 -6.44
C GLN A 13 1.09 -5.13 -5.52
N ILE A 14 1.40 -5.39 -4.25
CA ILE A 14 0.43 -5.95 -3.28
C ILE A 14 -0.76 -5.02 -3.07
N VAL A 15 -0.52 -3.71 -2.89
CA VAL A 15 -1.63 -2.78 -2.65
C VAL A 15 -2.46 -2.53 -3.91
N LYS A 16 -1.83 -2.54 -5.09
CA LYS A 16 -2.56 -2.51 -6.36
C LYS A 16 -3.45 -3.75 -6.50
N GLU A 17 -2.91 -4.95 -6.29
CA GLU A 17 -3.67 -6.21 -6.32
C GLU A 17 -4.81 -6.21 -5.29
N CYS A 18 -4.58 -5.66 -4.09
CA CYS A 18 -5.64 -5.52 -3.08
C CYS A 18 -6.77 -4.59 -3.53
N ARG A 19 -6.47 -3.53 -4.29
CA ARG A 19 -7.48 -2.60 -4.84
C ARG A 19 -8.24 -3.23 -6.02
N GLU A 20 -7.54 -3.97 -6.88
CA GLU A 20 -8.15 -4.61 -8.06
C GLU A 20 -8.99 -5.84 -7.69
N ILE A 21 -8.50 -6.70 -6.80
CA ILE A 21 -9.21 -7.92 -6.38
C ILE A 21 -10.25 -7.61 -5.29
N GLY A 22 -10.03 -6.56 -4.49
CA GLY A 22 -10.87 -6.24 -3.32
C GLY A 22 -10.71 -7.21 -2.14
N ASN A 23 -9.77 -8.18 -2.22
CA ASN A 23 -9.54 -9.19 -1.19
C ASN A 23 -8.11 -9.16 -0.65
N THR A 24 -7.88 -8.31 0.35
CA THR A 24 -6.59 -8.13 1.04
C THR A 24 -6.08 -9.43 1.68
N ALA A 25 -6.96 -10.29 2.18
CA ALA A 25 -6.56 -11.53 2.84
C ALA A 25 -6.02 -12.58 1.86
N LEU A 26 -6.57 -12.62 0.64
CA LEU A 26 -6.11 -13.48 -0.44
C LEU A 26 -4.72 -13.06 -0.91
N VAL A 27 -4.53 -11.79 -1.22
CA VAL A 27 -3.25 -11.24 -1.68
C VAL A 27 -2.16 -11.44 -0.60
N ALA A 28 -2.48 -11.16 0.67
CA ALA A 28 -1.56 -11.43 1.78
C ALA A 28 -1.09 -12.89 1.83
N ARG A 29 -1.99 -13.86 1.61
CA ARG A 29 -1.62 -15.29 1.56
C ARG A 29 -0.74 -15.62 0.35
N ARG A 30 -1.05 -15.09 -0.84
CA ARG A 30 -0.27 -15.32 -2.07
C ARG A 30 1.17 -14.85 -1.94
N HIS A 31 1.37 -13.70 -1.30
CA HIS A 31 2.71 -13.14 -1.09
C HIS A 31 3.36 -13.58 0.23
N ASN A 32 2.72 -14.47 1.00
CA ASN A 32 3.18 -14.94 2.32
C ASN A 32 3.46 -13.79 3.32
N ILE A 33 2.62 -12.76 3.29
CA ILE A 33 2.74 -11.58 4.14
C ILE A 33 1.60 -11.58 5.16
N SER A 34 1.88 -11.08 6.36
CA SER A 34 0.84 -10.92 7.37
C SER A 34 -0.24 -9.97 6.88
N LYS A 35 -1.51 -10.38 7.03
CA LYS A 35 -2.67 -9.53 6.70
C LYS A 35 -2.57 -8.16 7.35
N HIS A 36 -2.05 -8.09 8.58
CA HIS A 36 -1.89 -6.85 9.33
C HIS A 36 -0.90 -5.88 8.66
N THR A 37 0.18 -6.43 8.08
CA THR A 37 1.18 -5.66 7.32
C THR A 37 0.58 -5.11 6.04
N VAL A 38 -0.12 -5.94 5.27
CA VAL A 38 -0.80 -5.50 4.05
C VAL A 38 -1.87 -4.45 4.35
N TYR A 39 -2.67 -4.66 5.40
CA TYR A 39 -3.69 -3.71 5.82
C TYR A 39 -3.08 -2.34 6.16
N SER A 40 -1.94 -2.34 6.85
CA SER A 40 -1.19 -1.11 7.15
C SER A 40 -0.73 -0.39 5.89
N TRP A 41 -0.30 -1.11 4.85
CA TRP A 41 0.09 -0.50 3.56
C TRP A 41 -1.10 0.02 2.77
N VAL A 42 -2.19 -0.74 2.70
CA VAL A 42 -3.43 -0.30 2.03
C VAL A 42 -3.99 0.95 2.71
N LYS A 43 -4.00 0.99 4.05
CA LYS A 43 -4.43 2.15 4.81
C LYS A 43 -3.56 3.36 4.53
N LYS A 44 -2.23 3.21 4.63
CA LYS A 44 -1.28 4.28 4.28
C LYS A 44 -1.48 4.78 2.86
N ALA A 45 -1.60 3.87 1.88
CA ALA A 45 -1.82 4.23 0.49
C ALA A 45 -3.18 4.90 0.24
N LYS A 46 -4.19 4.68 1.07
CA LYS A 46 -5.46 5.44 1.03
C LYS A 46 -5.29 6.85 1.57
N GLU A 47 -4.48 7.02 2.61
CA GLU A 47 -4.19 8.32 3.25
C GLU A 47 -3.17 9.18 2.48
N THR A 48 -2.25 8.55 1.74
CA THR A 48 -1.15 9.23 1.03
C THR A 48 -1.17 9.02 -0.48
N GLY A 49 -2.07 8.21 -1.02
CA GLY A 49 -2.11 7.85 -2.44
C GLY A 49 -1.11 6.78 -2.88
N SER A 50 -0.05 6.54 -2.10
CA SER A 50 1.02 5.59 -2.44
C SER A 50 1.53 4.81 -1.23
N VAL A 51 2.02 3.60 -1.48
CA VAL A 51 2.67 2.72 -0.49
C VAL A 51 4.16 2.96 -0.35
N ARG A 52 4.79 3.60 -1.34
CA ARG A 52 6.17 4.03 -1.20
C ARG A 52 6.20 5.03 -0.05
N SER A 53 7.29 5.02 0.70
CA SER A 53 7.71 6.19 1.47
C SER A 53 8.07 7.30 0.47
N LEU A 54 7.10 7.87 -0.25
CA LEU A 54 7.34 8.96 -1.20
C LEU A 54 7.37 10.30 -0.46
N PRO A 55 8.24 11.23 -0.88
CA PRO A 55 8.37 12.54 -0.29
C PRO A 55 7.02 13.26 -0.26
N LYS A 56 6.87 14.19 0.68
CA LYS A 56 5.65 14.94 1.05
C LYS A 56 4.91 15.67 -0.08
N ASP A 57 5.31 15.54 -1.35
CA ASP A 57 4.93 16.40 -2.46
C ASP A 57 3.59 16.02 -3.14
N GLU A 58 3.23 14.73 -3.20
CA GLU A 58 2.03 14.28 -3.92
C GLU A 58 0.71 14.51 -3.14
N LYS A 59 0.78 14.83 -1.85
CA LYS A 59 -0.41 15.15 -1.04
C LYS A 59 -1.13 16.43 -1.50
N LYS A 60 -0.48 17.26 -2.32
CA LYS A 60 -1.05 18.52 -2.80
C LYS A 60 -2.04 18.33 -3.96
N LYS A 61 -1.90 17.29 -4.79
CA LYS A 61 -2.73 17.12 -6.00
C LYS A 61 -4.12 16.52 -5.76
N MET A 62 -4.28 15.69 -4.73
CA MET A 62 -5.58 15.04 -4.45
C MET A 62 -6.59 15.94 -3.73
N LYS A 63 -6.17 17.12 -3.25
CA LYS A 63 -7.10 18.16 -2.73
C LYS A 63 -7.60 19.14 -3.80
N GLU A 64 -7.03 19.11 -5.01
CA GLU A 64 -7.37 20.07 -6.07
C GLU A 64 -8.41 19.52 -7.07
N ILE A 65 -8.74 18.23 -6.98
CA ILE A 65 -9.74 17.59 -7.85
C ILE A 65 -11.16 17.67 -7.24
N GLU A 66 -11.30 18.13 -5.98
CA GLU A 66 -12.58 18.30 -5.27
C GLU A 66 -12.99 19.77 -5.11
N ASN A 67 -12.47 20.71 -5.91
CA ASN A 67 -12.89 22.11 -5.85
C ASN A 67 -13.18 22.72 -7.22
#